data_AF-A0A3N5SDK6-F1
#
_entry.id   AF-A0A3N5SDK6-F1
#
_cell.length_a   1.000
_cell.length_b   1.000
_cell.length_c   1.000
_cell.angle_alpha   90.00
_cell.angle_beta   90.00
_cell.angle_gamma   90.00
#
_symmetry.space_group_name_H-M   'P 1'
#
loop_
_entity.id
_entity.type
_entity.pdbx_description
1 polymer ?
#
loop_
_entity_poly.entity_id
_entity_poly.type
_entity_poly.pdbx_seq_one_letter_code
_entity_poly.pdbx_strand_id
1 'polypeptide(L)' 'MMGLVWLGQASLPGVPARDLSADEARRYGGERRLIATGLYRRETLKAEEAKGETDDGRG' A
#
# COMPACT_ATOMS: atom_id res chain seq x y z
N MET A 1 1.45 10.27 -11.21
CA MET A 1 1.50 10.70 -9.79
C MET A 1 1.47 9.41 -8.99
N MET A 2 2.53 9.07 -8.24
CA MET A 2 2.60 7.79 -7.52
C MET A 2 2.00 7.98 -6.12
N GLY A 3 1.04 7.15 -5.72
CA GLY A 3 0.41 7.18 -4.39
C GLY A 3 0.83 6.03 -3.46
N LEU A 4 0.18 5.97 -2.30
CA LEU A 4 0.14 4.79 -1.44
C LEU A 4 -1.24 4.13 -1.56
N VAL A 5 -1.23 2.81 -1.75
CA VAL A 5 -2.43 1.97 -1.78
C VAL A 5 -2.68 1.43 -0.38
N TRP A 6 -3.89 1.60 0.14
CA TRP A 6 -4.32 1.05 1.41
C TRP A 6 -4.68 -0.44 1.24
N LEU A 7 -4.15 -1.28 2.14
CA LEU A 7 -4.29 -2.73 2.04
C LEU A 7 -5.56 -3.29 2.71
N GLY A 8 -6.41 -2.44 3.28
CA GLY A 8 -7.71 -2.86 3.81
C GLY A 8 -7.65 -3.63 5.14
N GLN A 9 -6.48 -3.75 5.76
CA GLN A 9 -6.31 -4.66 6.91
C GLN A 9 -6.56 -4.01 8.29
N ALA A 10 -6.30 -2.71 8.42
CA ALA A 10 -6.57 -1.94 9.65
C ALA A 10 -6.53 -0.43 9.38
N SER A 11 -6.83 0.36 10.42
CA SER A 11 -6.79 1.82 10.41
C SER A 11 -5.76 2.36 11.42
N LEU A 12 -5.10 3.47 11.06
CA LEU A 12 -4.21 4.20 11.97
C LEU A 12 -4.96 5.41 12.54
N PRO A 13 -4.79 5.73 13.83
CA PRO A 13 -5.33 6.96 14.39
C PRO A 13 -4.83 8.20 13.63
N GLY A 14 -5.76 9.00 13.10
CA GLY A 14 -5.45 10.22 12.36
C GLY A 14 -5.04 10.03 10.90
N VAL A 15 -5.06 8.81 10.36
CA VAL A 15 -4.82 8.53 8.93
C VAL A 15 -6.08 7.90 8.33
N PRO A 16 -6.59 8.41 7.20
CA PRO A 16 -7.81 7.87 6.61
C PRO A 16 -7.55 6.50 5.99
N ALA A 17 -8.45 5.55 6.24
CA ALA A 17 -8.40 4.17 5.75
C ALA A 17 -8.79 4.07 4.27
N ARG A 18 -7.97 4.68 3.40
CA ARG A 18 -8.13 4.71 1.93
C ARG A 18 -6.78 4.98 1.28
N ASP A 19 -6.74 4.87 -0.04
CA ASP A 19 -5.57 5.26 -0.82
C ASP A 19 -5.22 6.73 -0.58
N LEU A 20 -3.91 7.00 -0.55
CA LEU A 20 -3.34 8.32 -0.28
C LEU A 20 -2.48 8.76 -1.46
N SER A 21 -2.60 10.01 -1.84
CA SER A 21 -1.62 10.65 -2.72
C SER A 21 -0.27 10.83 -2.03
N ALA A 22 0.79 11.09 -2.80
CA ALA A 22 2.12 11.40 -2.23
C ALA A 22 2.08 12.59 -1.26
N ASP A 23 1.29 13.62 -1.56
CA ASP A 23 1.13 14.80 -0.71
C ASP A 23 0.40 14.47 0.60
N GLU A 24 -0.65 13.64 0.55
CA GLU A 24 -1.33 13.15 1.74
C GLU A 24 -0.42 12.26 2.59
N ALA A 25 0.31 11.33 1.96
CA ALA A 25 1.27 10.48 2.64
C ALA A 25 2.31 11.30 3.41
N ARG A 26 2.78 12.42 2.83
CA ARG A 26 3.69 13.37 3.51
C ARG A 26 3.02 14.02 4.72
N ARG A 27 1.76 14.46 4.62
CA ARG A 27 1.01 15.07 5.74
C ARG A 27 0.78 14.10 6.89
N TYR A 28 0.57 12.82 6.61
CA TYR A 28 0.28 11.79 7.61
C TYR A 28 1.53 11.14 8.24
N GLY A 29 2.71 11.74 8.07
CA GLY A 29 3.96 11.27 8.70
C GLY A 29 4.94 10.62 7.73
N GLY A 30 4.69 10.71 6.42
CA GLY A 30 5.59 10.29 5.36
C GLY A 30 5.35 8.87 4.85
N GLU A 31 5.66 8.66 3.56
CA GLU A 31 5.49 7.36 2.90
C GLU A 31 6.19 6.22 3.64
N ARG A 32 7.45 6.44 4.07
CA ARG A 32 8.24 5.40 4.76
C ARG A 32 7.56 4.91 6.04
N ARG A 33 6.97 5.82 6.81
CA ARG A 33 6.26 5.48 8.05
C ARG A 33 5.01 4.68 7.76
N LEU A 34 4.21 5.12 6.79
CA LEU A 34 2.96 4.46 6.41
C LEU A 34 3.22 3.06 5.85
N ILE A 35 4.25 2.89 5.01
CA ILE A 35 4.66 1.58 4.51
C ILE A 35 5.17 0.68 5.64
N ALA A 36 5.95 1.20 6.59
CA ALA A 36 6.46 0.43 7.73
C ALA A 36 5.37 -0.12 8.65
N THR A 37 4.14 0.44 8.61
CA THR A 37 3.01 -0.12 9.35
C THR A 37 2.44 -1.39 8.75
N GLY A 38 2.80 -1.72 7.49
CA GLY A 38 2.21 -2.83 6.75
C GLY A 38 0.78 -2.58 6.26
N LEU A 39 0.22 -1.38 6.49
CA LEU A 39 -1.15 -1.04 6.06
C LEU A 39 -1.21 -0.35 4.70
N TYR A 40 -0.07 0.11 4.22
CA TYR A 40 0.07 0.79 2.94
C TYR A 40 1.22 0.20 2.15
N ARG A 41 1.06 0.19 0.82
CA ARG A 41 2.16 -0.10 -0.11
C ARG A 41 2.31 1.04 -1.10
N ARG A 42 3.50 1.19 -1.66
CA ARG A 42 3.71 2.12 -2.77
C ARG A 42 2.94 1.64 -3.99
N GLU A 43 2.21 2.54 -4.63
CA GLU A 43 1.66 2.33 -5.95
C GLU A 43 2.83 2.29 -6.95
N THR A 44 3.43 1.13 -7.11
CA THR A 44 4.24 0.86 -8.30
C THR A 44 3.28 0.61 -9.45
N LEU A 45 3.53 1.21 -10.62
CA LEU A 45 2.85 0.94 -11.91
C LEU A 45 2.83 -0.55 -12.33
N LYS A 46 3.31 -1.46 -11.48
CA LYS A 46 3.40 -2.92 -11.61
C LYS A 46 2.49 -3.66 -10.60
N ALA A 47 1.33 -3.12 -10.25
CA ALA A 47 0.35 -3.87 -9.43
C ALA A 47 -0.39 -4.97 -10.23
N GLU A 48 -0.07 -5.17 -11.51
CA GLU A 48 -0.57 -6.30 -12.31
C GLU A 48 0.26 -7.59 -12.15
N GLU A 49 1.47 -7.56 -11.59
CA GLU A 49 2.34 -8.77 -11.50
C GLU A 49 2.31 -9.49 -10.15
N ALA A 50 1.62 -8.98 -9.12
CA ALA A 50 1.61 -9.59 -7.78
C ALA A 50 0.36 -10.43 -7.45
N LYS A 51 -0.47 -10.76 -8.46
CA LYS A 51 -1.57 -11.75 -8.36
C LYS A 51 -1.41 -12.88 -9.39
N GLY A 52 -0.17 -13.25 -9.68
CA GLY A 52 0.17 -14.33 -10.62
C GLY A 52 1.18 -15.30 -10.03
N GLU A 53 0.98 -15.76 -8.79
CA GLU A 53 1.70 -16.94 -8.28
C GLU A 53 0.75 -17.73 -7.37
N THR A 54 -0.24 -18.35 -8.02
CA THR A 54 -0.85 -19.57 -7.47
C THR A 54 0.00 -20.72 -8.01
N ASP A 55 0.95 -21.16 -7.19
CA ASP A 55 1.37 -22.56 -7.04
C ASP A 55 1.38 -23.42 -8.33
N ASP A 56 2.46 -23.31 -9.11
CA ASP A 56 2.84 -24.36 -10.07
C ASP A 56 3.57 -25.46 -9.24
N GLY A 57 2.85 -26.53 -8.88
CA GLY A 57 3.24 -27.29 -7.70
C GLY A 57 2.80 -28.76 -7.57
N ARG A 58 2.82 -29.53 -8.67
CA ARG A 58 3.08 -31.00 -8.70
C ARG A 58 1.89 -31.96 -8.44
N GLY A 59 1.64 -32.81 -9.44
CA GLY A 59 0.83 -34.03 -9.36
C GLY A 59 0.64 -34.71 -10.69
#